data_AF-A0A3M6V848-F1
#
_entry.id   AF-A0A3M6V848-F1
#
_cell.length_a   1.000
_cell.length_b   1.000
_cell.length_c   1.000
_cell.angle_alpha   90.00
_cell.angle_beta   90.00
_cell.angle_gamma   90.00
#
_symmetry.space_group_name_H-M   'P 1'
#
loop_
_entity.id
_entity.type
_entity.pdbx_description
1 polymer ?
#
loop_
_entity_poly.entity_id
_entity_poly.type
_entity_poly.pdbx_seq_one_letter_code
_entity_poly.pdbx_strand_id
1 'polypeptide(L)'
;MFTFDEHYLSPHQHSDVAVSTVPHQYPDAAAPTIDDFHVPYNDVKGQLDIVYKYVDFTKARDRHAQWLEKNMHPADVMRRLKFLYKKKQLIVQIPTFRLIYYVDQYSKKHPSSPMKLLGILKIKNYDEEAVIKSVCLPNMDKKVIDQTSGMVKVQDSESDSDSASASASASQKNFEAALMKVQQYAKTRLTQGLIQSWLDDRLSVATVIVRLGLSPKALDTAYDFSRYKILVMYEINWNLQHRPKTFTSLQANALMKLWGYTLEDFKTLHEKSDKESALSLALKQWIRTQENGNANVSGKKRKEREF
;
A
#
# COMPACT_ATOMS: atom_id res chain seq x y z
N MET A 1 -12.03 24.30 57.38
CA MET A 1 -10.82 23.49 57.63
C MET A 1 -10.00 23.54 56.35
N PHE A 2 -8.86 24.26 56.42
CA PHE A 2 -7.85 24.60 55.41
C PHE A 2 -8.30 25.28 54.10
N THR A 3 -8.28 26.61 54.15
CA THR A 3 -8.13 27.55 53.04
C THR A 3 -6.65 27.60 52.61
N PHE A 4 -6.38 27.55 51.31
CA PHE A 4 -5.06 27.87 50.75
C PHE A 4 -5.21 29.05 49.78
N ASP A 5 -4.73 30.20 50.24
CA ASP A 5 -4.24 31.29 49.41
C ASP A 5 -2.81 30.93 48.99
N GLU A 6 -2.53 30.93 47.69
CA GLU A 6 -1.16 31.00 47.17
C GLU A 6 -1.08 32.06 46.07
N HIS A 7 -0.54 33.21 46.46
CA HIS A 7 0.04 34.20 45.58
C HIS A 7 1.30 33.62 44.93
N TYR A 8 1.30 33.50 43.60
CA TYR A 8 2.54 33.36 42.83
C TYR A 8 2.71 34.57 41.90
N LEU A 9 3.65 35.43 42.30
CA LEU A 9 4.27 36.47 41.50
C LEU A 9 5.21 35.80 40.49
N SER A 10 4.99 36.03 39.19
CA SER A 10 5.93 35.65 38.14
C SER A 10 7.07 36.66 38.05
N PRO A 11 8.35 36.24 38.06
CA PRO A 11 9.45 37.13 37.71
C PRO A 11 9.58 37.24 36.19
N HIS A 12 9.79 38.48 35.74
CA HIS A 12 10.26 38.80 34.40
C HIS A 12 11.60 38.11 34.12
N GLN A 13 11.70 37.38 33.01
CA GLN A 13 12.98 37.10 32.36
C GLN A 13 12.86 37.43 30.87
N HIS A 14 13.50 38.54 30.51
CA HIS A 14 13.97 38.81 29.16
C HIS A 14 15.17 37.90 28.89
N SER A 15 15.17 37.19 27.77
CA SER A 15 16.35 36.93 26.94
C SER A 15 15.89 36.28 25.64
N ASP A 16 15.69 37.13 24.63
CA ASP A 16 15.53 36.76 23.23
C ASP A 16 16.79 36.07 22.73
N VAL A 17 16.72 34.73 22.58
CA VAL A 17 17.63 34.03 21.68
C VAL A 17 16.98 34.04 20.32
N ALA A 18 17.48 34.91 19.45
CA ALA A 18 17.13 34.93 18.03
C ALA A 18 17.50 33.59 17.38
N VAL A 19 16.56 32.65 17.36
CA VAL A 19 16.62 31.47 16.51
C VAL A 19 16.44 31.98 15.09
N SER A 20 17.56 32.12 14.38
CA SER A 20 17.61 32.37 12.95
C SER A 20 16.87 31.23 12.24
N THR A 21 15.58 31.44 12.01
CA THR A 21 14.73 30.58 11.22
C THR A 21 15.02 30.94 9.77
N VAL A 22 16.06 30.33 9.21
CA VAL A 22 16.27 30.36 7.77
C VAL A 22 15.05 29.71 7.14
N PRO A 23 14.25 30.44 6.33
CA PRO A 23 13.16 29.83 5.60
C PRO A 23 13.82 28.92 4.55
N HIS A 24 13.84 27.62 4.79
CA HIS A 24 14.11 26.65 3.75
C HIS A 24 12.95 26.73 2.75
N GLN A 25 13.11 27.59 1.74
CA GLN A 25 12.38 27.52 0.49
C GLN A 25 12.78 26.19 -0.16
N TYR A 26 12.05 25.13 0.20
CA TYR A 26 12.08 23.92 -0.60
C TYR A 26 11.46 24.26 -1.95
N PRO A 27 12.11 23.93 -3.07
CA PRO A 27 11.47 24.00 -4.37
C PRO A 27 10.19 23.18 -4.29
N ASP A 28 9.12 23.75 -4.86
CA ASP A 28 7.78 23.19 -5.00
C ASP A 28 7.84 21.96 -5.91
N ALA A 29 8.53 20.92 -5.46
CA ALA A 29 8.59 19.63 -6.09
C ALA A 29 7.21 19.03 -5.86
N ALA A 30 6.39 19.08 -6.92
CA ALA A 30 5.06 18.47 -6.96
C ALA A 30 5.08 17.18 -6.15
N ALA A 31 4.37 17.19 -5.02
CA ALA A 31 4.30 16.03 -4.15
C ALA A 31 3.91 14.85 -5.04
N PRO A 32 4.67 13.74 -5.05
CA PRO A 32 4.41 12.62 -5.94
C PRO A 32 2.94 12.25 -5.82
N THR A 33 2.17 12.58 -6.85
CA THR A 33 0.73 12.43 -6.83
C THR A 33 0.45 10.94 -6.83
N ILE A 34 -0.41 10.51 -5.91
CA ILE A 34 -0.87 9.12 -5.77
C ILE A 34 -1.48 8.59 -7.10
N ASP A 35 -1.72 9.48 -8.07
CA ASP A 35 -2.20 9.20 -9.42
C ASP A 35 -1.34 8.23 -10.25
N ASP A 36 -0.05 8.06 -9.98
CA ASP A 36 0.78 7.04 -10.67
C ASP A 36 0.36 5.59 -10.37
N PHE A 37 -0.53 5.38 -9.39
CA PHE A 37 -1.10 4.07 -9.08
C PHE A 37 -2.49 3.85 -9.68
N HIS A 38 -2.99 4.78 -10.49
CA HIS A 38 -4.32 4.65 -11.08
C HIS A 38 -4.29 3.78 -12.34
N VAL A 39 -4.45 2.46 -12.16
CA VAL A 39 -4.78 1.58 -13.29
C VAL A 39 -6.17 1.96 -13.78
N PRO A 40 -6.34 2.42 -15.03
CA PRO A 40 -7.63 2.86 -15.54
C PRO A 40 -8.67 1.74 -15.41
N TYR A 41 -9.84 2.06 -14.86
CA TYR A 41 -10.89 1.08 -14.56
C TYR A 41 -11.32 0.23 -15.76
N ASN A 42 -11.31 0.82 -16.96
CA ASN A 42 -11.66 0.14 -18.21
C ASN A 42 -10.59 -0.88 -18.64
N ASP A 43 -9.32 -0.65 -18.29
CA ASP A 43 -8.25 -1.62 -18.54
C ASP A 43 -8.51 -2.89 -17.72
N VAL A 44 -8.86 -2.75 -16.44
CA VAL A 44 -9.09 -3.88 -15.53
C VAL A 44 -10.16 -4.86 -16.04
N LYS A 45 -11.27 -4.37 -16.60
CA LYS A 45 -12.31 -5.23 -17.18
C LYS A 45 -11.75 -6.11 -18.31
N GLY A 46 -11.02 -5.50 -19.25
CA GLY A 46 -10.41 -6.21 -20.37
C GLY A 46 -9.40 -7.25 -19.90
N GLN A 47 -8.54 -6.88 -18.94
CA GLN A 47 -7.58 -7.81 -18.35
C GLN A 47 -8.29 -8.99 -17.62
N LEU A 48 -9.38 -8.72 -16.92
CA LEU A 48 -10.15 -9.76 -16.23
C LEU A 48 -10.84 -10.71 -17.21
N ASP A 49 -11.34 -10.20 -18.34
CA ASP A 49 -11.90 -11.01 -19.43
C ASP A 49 -10.83 -11.92 -20.05
N ILE A 50 -9.60 -11.42 -20.26
CA ILE A 50 -8.46 -12.23 -20.71
C ILE A 50 -8.21 -13.34 -19.68
N VAL A 51 -8.06 -13.00 -18.39
CA VAL A 51 -7.84 -14.00 -17.34
C VAL A 51 -8.92 -15.07 -17.36
N TYR A 52 -10.21 -14.71 -17.44
CA TYR A 52 -11.31 -15.68 -17.45
C TYR A 52 -11.42 -16.54 -18.68
N LYS A 53 -10.99 -16.04 -19.85
CA LYS A 53 -10.94 -16.83 -21.07
C LYS A 53 -10.08 -18.09 -20.87
N TYR A 54 -8.93 -17.95 -20.21
CA TYR A 54 -7.96 -19.04 -20.07
C TYR A 54 -8.28 -20.05 -18.97
N VAL A 55 -9.05 -19.68 -17.95
CA VAL A 55 -9.45 -20.61 -16.87
C VAL A 55 -10.75 -21.36 -17.16
N ASP A 56 -11.12 -21.50 -18.44
CA ASP A 56 -12.38 -22.09 -18.90
C ASP A 56 -13.62 -21.49 -18.19
N PHE A 57 -13.51 -20.22 -17.77
CA PHE A 57 -14.58 -19.49 -17.10
C PHE A 57 -15.27 -18.53 -18.07
N THR A 58 -15.58 -18.96 -19.29
CA THR A 58 -16.44 -18.16 -20.20
C THR A 58 -17.77 -17.79 -19.52
N LYS A 59 -18.36 -18.72 -18.76
CA LYS A 59 -19.53 -18.46 -17.91
C LYS A 59 -19.27 -17.53 -16.72
N ALA A 60 -18.04 -17.14 -16.40
CA ALA A 60 -17.77 -16.18 -15.32
C ALA A 60 -18.25 -14.79 -15.68
N ARG A 61 -18.02 -14.33 -16.91
CA ARG A 61 -18.47 -13.01 -17.34
C ARG A 61 -19.99 -12.89 -17.24
N ASP A 62 -20.70 -13.86 -17.79
CA ASP A 62 -22.17 -13.89 -17.76
C ASP A 62 -22.70 -13.95 -16.33
N ARG A 63 -22.09 -14.78 -15.48
CA ARG A 63 -22.44 -14.83 -14.05
C ARG A 63 -22.18 -13.49 -13.35
N HIS A 64 -21.11 -12.78 -13.69
CA HIS A 64 -20.79 -11.48 -13.08
C HIS A 64 -21.86 -10.45 -13.46
N ALA A 65 -22.20 -10.37 -14.75
CA ALA A 65 -23.25 -9.50 -15.25
C ALA A 65 -24.60 -9.84 -14.61
N GLN A 66 -24.96 -11.13 -14.55
CA GLN A 66 -26.19 -11.60 -13.92
C GLN A 66 -26.26 -11.24 -12.42
N TRP A 67 -25.15 -11.32 -11.68
CA TRP A 67 -25.13 -10.91 -10.28
C TRP A 67 -25.36 -9.41 -10.12
N LEU A 68 -24.81 -8.56 -11.01
CA LEU A 68 -25.05 -7.12 -10.98
C LEU A 68 -26.49 -6.76 -11.39
N GLU A 69 -27.05 -7.46 -12.37
CA GLU A 69 -28.44 -7.29 -12.83
C GLU A 69 -29.42 -7.60 -11.69
N LYS A 70 -29.21 -8.74 -11.01
CA LYS A 70 -30.02 -9.19 -9.87
C LYS A 70 -29.75 -8.42 -8.57
N ASN A 71 -28.92 -7.37 -8.60
CA ASN A 71 -28.49 -6.62 -7.41
C ASN A 71 -28.00 -7.53 -6.26
N MET A 72 -27.29 -8.60 -6.60
CA MET A 72 -26.84 -9.58 -5.61
C MET A 72 -25.88 -8.91 -4.61
N HIS A 73 -26.12 -9.11 -3.31
CA HIS A 73 -25.26 -8.49 -2.32
C HIS A 73 -23.83 -9.04 -2.42
N PRO A 74 -22.76 -8.22 -2.30
CA PRO A 74 -21.39 -8.70 -2.46
C PRO A 74 -20.97 -9.84 -1.52
N ALA A 75 -21.56 -9.92 -0.31
CA ALA A 75 -21.34 -11.05 0.58
C ALA A 75 -21.85 -12.39 -0.01
N ASP A 76 -22.93 -12.35 -0.79
CA ASP A 76 -23.51 -13.53 -1.43
C ASP A 76 -22.66 -13.96 -2.62
N VAL A 77 -22.15 -12.98 -3.38
CA VAL A 77 -21.17 -13.22 -4.43
C VAL A 77 -19.92 -13.87 -3.84
N MET A 78 -19.41 -13.36 -2.72
CA MET A 78 -18.26 -13.96 -2.02
C MET A 78 -18.53 -15.42 -1.62
N ARG A 79 -19.74 -15.75 -1.14
CA ARG A 79 -20.14 -17.13 -0.84
C ARG A 79 -20.12 -18.02 -2.09
N ARG A 80 -20.60 -17.50 -3.23
CA ARG A 80 -20.67 -18.23 -4.51
C ARG A 80 -19.32 -18.44 -5.19
N LEU A 81 -18.35 -17.56 -4.93
CA LEU A 81 -17.02 -17.61 -5.51
C LEU A 81 -16.11 -18.72 -4.96
N LYS A 82 -16.60 -19.52 -3.98
CA LYS A 82 -15.90 -20.70 -3.42
C LYS A 82 -14.43 -20.43 -3.07
N PHE A 83 -14.19 -19.37 -2.28
CA PHE A 83 -12.85 -19.05 -1.78
C PHE A 83 -12.22 -20.24 -1.05
N LEU A 84 -10.92 -20.45 -1.24
CA LEU A 84 -10.18 -21.44 -0.48
C LEU A 84 -9.84 -20.84 0.90
N TYR A 85 -10.80 -20.90 1.83
CA TYR A 85 -10.72 -20.27 3.15
C TYR A 85 -9.50 -20.66 4.00
N LYS A 86 -8.88 -21.80 3.71
CA LYS A 86 -7.64 -22.23 4.39
C LYS A 86 -6.42 -21.42 3.98
N LYS A 87 -6.47 -20.70 2.86
CA LYS A 87 -5.39 -19.82 2.40
C LYS A 87 -5.57 -18.43 3.02
N LYS A 88 -4.65 -18.07 3.94
CA LYS A 88 -4.57 -16.73 4.55
C LYS A 88 -4.14 -15.62 3.56
N GLN A 89 -3.84 -15.98 2.30
CA GLN A 89 -3.43 -15.05 1.25
C GLN A 89 -4.60 -14.85 0.29
N LEU A 90 -5.16 -13.64 0.28
CA LEU A 90 -6.31 -13.26 -0.54
C LEU A 90 -5.91 -13.03 -2.00
N ILE A 91 -4.89 -12.22 -2.23
CA ILE A 91 -4.53 -11.69 -3.57
C ILE A 91 -3.80 -12.74 -4.42
N VAL A 92 -3.64 -13.98 -3.93
CA VAL A 92 -3.14 -15.08 -4.75
C VAL A 92 -4.24 -15.87 -5.46
N GLN A 93 -5.51 -15.54 -5.22
CA GLN A 93 -6.66 -16.30 -5.72
C GLN A 93 -7.42 -15.50 -6.78
N ILE A 94 -7.61 -16.09 -7.97
CA ILE A 94 -8.43 -15.50 -9.05
C ILE A 94 -9.84 -15.08 -8.58
N PRO A 95 -10.55 -15.86 -7.73
CA PRO A 95 -11.83 -15.44 -7.15
C PRO A 95 -11.78 -14.11 -6.37
N THR A 96 -10.65 -13.79 -5.73
CA THR A 96 -10.48 -12.52 -4.99
C THR A 96 -10.55 -11.34 -5.94
N PHE A 97 -9.85 -11.41 -7.07
CA PHE A 97 -9.85 -10.35 -8.07
C PHE A 97 -11.26 -10.06 -8.59
N ARG A 98 -12.02 -11.14 -8.83
CA ARG A 98 -13.42 -11.05 -9.23
C ARG A 98 -14.29 -10.33 -8.21
N LEU A 99 -14.13 -10.69 -6.93
CA LEU A 99 -14.90 -10.09 -5.84
C LEU A 99 -14.60 -8.59 -5.74
N ILE A 100 -13.32 -8.21 -5.77
CA ILE A 100 -12.90 -6.81 -5.68
C ILE A 100 -13.52 -6.00 -6.82
N TYR A 101 -13.41 -6.48 -8.06
CA TYR A 101 -14.01 -5.82 -9.21
C TYR A 101 -15.54 -5.74 -9.10
N TYR A 102 -16.20 -6.80 -8.60
CA TYR A 102 -17.64 -6.83 -8.39
C TYR A 102 -18.10 -5.80 -7.34
N VAL A 103 -17.38 -5.68 -6.22
CA VAL A 103 -17.68 -4.71 -5.17
C VAL A 103 -17.61 -3.29 -5.72
N ASP A 104 -16.61 -2.99 -6.55
CA ASP A 104 -16.49 -1.68 -7.17
C ASP A 104 -17.66 -1.38 -8.11
N GLN A 105 -18.06 -2.34 -8.95
CA GLN A 105 -19.23 -2.18 -9.83
C GLN A 105 -20.53 -2.02 -9.02
N TYR A 106 -20.70 -2.81 -7.97
CA TYR A 106 -21.85 -2.74 -7.09
C TYR A 106 -21.93 -1.37 -6.41
N SER A 107 -20.84 -0.90 -5.80
CA SER A 107 -20.80 0.40 -5.13
C SER A 107 -21.03 1.57 -6.08
N LYS A 108 -20.57 1.48 -7.34
CA LYS A 108 -20.88 2.48 -8.39
C LYS A 108 -22.38 2.52 -8.73
N LYS A 109 -23.04 1.36 -8.75
CA LYS A 109 -24.49 1.26 -8.98
C LYS A 109 -25.31 1.73 -7.77
N HIS A 110 -24.74 1.70 -6.58
CA HIS A 110 -25.39 2.03 -5.30
C HIS A 110 -24.63 3.13 -4.52
N PRO A 111 -24.56 4.37 -5.05
CA PRO A 111 -23.72 5.42 -4.46
C PRO A 111 -24.20 5.94 -3.11
N SER A 112 -25.49 5.75 -2.77
CA SER A 112 -26.05 6.12 -1.47
C SER A 112 -25.61 5.20 -0.33
N SER A 113 -25.21 3.97 -0.66
CA SER A 113 -24.77 2.95 0.30
C SER A 113 -23.62 2.13 -0.30
N PRO A 114 -22.46 2.75 -0.55
CA PRO A 114 -21.33 2.06 -1.16
C PRO A 114 -20.84 0.96 -0.22
N MET A 115 -20.61 -0.23 -0.76
CA MET A 115 -20.16 -1.36 0.03
C MET A 115 -18.66 -1.28 0.28
N LYS A 116 -18.24 -1.42 1.54
CA LYS A 116 -16.83 -1.44 1.94
C LYS A 116 -16.25 -2.85 1.78
N LEU A 117 -15.22 -2.98 0.93
CA LEU A 117 -14.55 -4.26 0.64
C LEU A 117 -14.06 -5.00 1.89
N LEU A 118 -13.43 -4.29 2.83
CA LEU A 118 -12.94 -4.89 4.08
C LEU A 118 -14.08 -5.44 4.95
N GLY A 119 -15.24 -4.76 4.96
CA GLY A 119 -16.43 -5.24 5.66
C GLY A 119 -16.89 -6.59 5.11
N ILE A 120 -16.85 -6.76 3.78
CA ILE A 120 -17.19 -8.03 3.13
C ILE A 120 -16.20 -9.13 3.50
N LEU A 121 -14.90 -8.83 3.46
CA LEU A 121 -13.85 -9.79 3.80
C LEU A 121 -13.94 -10.27 5.25
N LYS A 122 -14.28 -9.37 6.17
CA LYS A 122 -14.48 -9.68 7.59
C LYS A 122 -15.58 -10.72 7.83
N ILE A 123 -16.65 -10.73 7.01
CA ILE A 123 -17.72 -11.76 7.07
C ILE A 123 -17.17 -13.18 6.87
N LYS A 124 -16.02 -13.31 6.21
CA LYS A 124 -15.32 -14.59 5.98
C LYS A 124 -14.08 -14.78 6.84
N ASN A 125 -14.00 -14.08 7.98
CA ASN A 125 -12.90 -14.18 8.94
C ASN A 125 -11.53 -13.80 8.35
N TYR A 126 -11.51 -12.97 7.31
CA TYR A 126 -10.29 -12.28 6.91
C TYR A 126 -10.17 -11.03 7.77
N ASP A 127 -9.37 -11.14 8.83
CA ASP A 127 -9.02 -10.02 9.69
C ASP A 127 -8.07 -9.03 8.99
N GLU A 128 -7.85 -7.89 9.64
CA GLU A 128 -6.96 -6.85 9.12
C GLU A 128 -5.55 -7.38 8.83
N GLU A 129 -4.98 -8.21 9.71
CA GLU A 129 -3.64 -8.75 9.53
C GLU A 129 -3.56 -9.70 8.33
N ALA A 130 -4.60 -10.50 8.06
CA ALA A 130 -4.66 -11.32 6.86
C ALA A 130 -4.70 -10.46 5.58
N VAL A 131 -5.38 -9.33 5.62
CA VAL A 131 -5.40 -8.38 4.49
C VAL A 131 -4.03 -7.72 4.33
N ILE A 132 -3.40 -7.22 5.40
CA ILE A 132 -2.05 -6.64 5.39
C ILE A 132 -1.05 -7.65 4.83
N LYS A 133 -1.01 -8.88 5.36
CA LYS A 133 -0.15 -9.95 4.86
C LYS A 133 -0.38 -10.26 3.38
N SER A 134 -1.61 -10.11 2.90
CA SER A 134 -1.93 -10.34 1.49
C SER A 134 -1.41 -9.23 0.59
N VAL A 135 -1.58 -7.95 0.96
CA VAL A 135 -1.10 -6.81 0.15
C VAL A 135 0.42 -6.63 0.22
N CYS A 136 1.04 -7.02 1.34
CA CYS A 136 2.49 -6.92 1.56
C CYS A 136 3.26 -8.19 1.18
N LEU A 137 2.60 -9.19 0.57
CA LEU A 137 3.25 -10.44 0.23
C LEU A 137 4.41 -10.22 -0.76
N PRO A 138 5.67 -10.55 -0.42
CA PRO A 138 6.78 -10.46 -1.37
C PRO A 138 6.60 -11.53 -2.46
N ASN A 139 7.05 -11.20 -3.68
CA ASN A 139 6.99 -12.09 -4.84
C ASN A 139 5.59 -12.66 -5.11
N MET A 140 4.55 -11.85 -4.87
CA MET A 140 3.16 -12.24 -5.09
C MET A 140 2.96 -12.68 -6.55
N ASP A 141 3.56 -11.96 -7.49
CA ASP A 141 3.55 -12.21 -8.93
C ASP A 141 3.99 -13.63 -9.25
N LYS A 142 5.15 -14.05 -8.74
CA LYS A 142 5.66 -15.41 -8.89
C LYS A 142 4.69 -16.44 -8.33
N LYS A 143 4.16 -16.23 -7.12
CA LYS A 143 3.21 -17.17 -6.50
C LYS A 143 1.91 -17.34 -7.28
N VAL A 144 1.43 -16.26 -7.89
CA VAL A 144 0.21 -16.30 -8.70
C VAL A 144 0.48 -16.98 -10.02
N ILE A 145 1.58 -16.62 -10.70
CA ILE A 145 2.04 -17.30 -11.92
C ILE A 145 2.19 -18.80 -11.65
N ASP A 146 2.87 -19.20 -10.58
CA ASP A 146 3.05 -20.60 -10.18
C ASP A 146 1.71 -21.33 -9.97
N GLN A 147 0.72 -20.67 -9.34
CA GLN A 147 -0.62 -21.25 -9.15
C GLN A 147 -1.43 -21.37 -10.44
N THR A 148 -1.14 -20.52 -11.41
CA THR A 148 -1.82 -20.52 -12.71
C THR A 148 -1.03 -21.23 -13.81
N SER A 149 0.18 -21.69 -13.51
CA SER A 149 1.00 -22.50 -14.41
C SER A 149 0.24 -23.78 -14.76
N GLY A 150 -0.03 -23.99 -16.05
CA GLY A 150 -0.85 -25.10 -16.54
C GLY A 150 -2.36 -24.84 -16.59
N MET A 151 -2.85 -23.65 -16.20
CA MET A 151 -4.24 -23.27 -16.45
C MET A 151 -4.48 -22.85 -17.89
N VAL A 152 -3.47 -22.31 -18.57
CA VAL A 152 -3.52 -21.94 -19.98
C VAL A 152 -3.48 -23.22 -20.81
N LYS A 153 -4.65 -23.77 -21.13
CA LYS A 153 -4.77 -24.86 -22.11
C LYS A 153 -4.51 -24.26 -23.50
N VAL A 154 -3.50 -24.77 -24.20
CA VAL A 154 -3.27 -24.47 -25.61
C VAL A 154 -4.45 -25.09 -26.37
N GLN A 155 -5.43 -24.28 -26.75
CA GLN A 155 -6.64 -24.74 -27.45
C GLN A 155 -6.41 -25.09 -28.93
N ASP A 156 -5.17 -25.01 -29.43
CA ASP A 156 -4.86 -25.04 -30.87
C ASP A 156 -4.11 -26.31 -31.32
N SER A 157 -4.25 -27.44 -30.63
CA SER A 157 -3.43 -28.65 -30.87
C SER A 157 -3.78 -29.48 -32.13
N GLU A 158 -4.43 -28.90 -33.15
CA GLU A 158 -4.73 -29.63 -34.41
C GLU A 158 -4.10 -29.02 -35.68
N SER A 159 -3.25 -27.99 -35.58
CA SER A 159 -2.56 -27.41 -36.75
C SER A 159 -1.03 -27.53 -36.65
N ASP A 160 -0.39 -27.92 -37.76
CA ASP A 160 1.06 -28.04 -38.06
C ASP A 160 2.05 -27.57 -36.96
N SER A 161 2.89 -28.52 -36.54
CA SER A 161 3.69 -28.56 -35.29
C SER A 161 4.56 -27.35 -34.99
N ASP A 162 5.02 -26.63 -36.01
CA ASP A 162 6.04 -25.60 -35.81
C ASP A 162 5.41 -24.22 -35.52
N SER A 163 4.20 -23.97 -36.04
CA SER A 163 3.48 -22.70 -35.85
C SER A 163 2.74 -22.62 -34.50
N ALA A 164 2.35 -23.77 -33.95
CA ALA A 164 1.60 -23.86 -32.69
C ALA A 164 2.42 -23.40 -31.47
N SER A 165 3.75 -23.61 -31.49
CA SER A 165 4.63 -23.28 -30.36
C SER A 165 4.75 -21.77 -30.10
N ALA A 166 4.84 -20.97 -31.16
CA ALA A 166 4.94 -19.51 -31.06
C ALA A 166 3.63 -18.87 -30.59
N SER A 167 2.48 -19.36 -31.08
CA SER A 167 1.14 -18.90 -30.67
C SER A 167 0.84 -19.19 -29.20
N ALA A 168 1.21 -20.38 -28.71
CA ALA A 168 1.06 -20.75 -27.31
C ALA A 168 1.87 -19.84 -26.38
N SER A 169 3.13 -19.54 -26.75
CA SER A 169 3.99 -18.62 -25.98
C SER A 169 3.42 -17.21 -25.90
N ALA A 170 2.88 -16.67 -27.00
CA ALA A 170 2.27 -15.34 -27.02
C ALA A 170 0.99 -15.28 -26.16
N SER A 171 0.16 -16.31 -26.22
CA SER A 171 -1.07 -16.43 -25.43
C SER A 171 -0.79 -16.49 -23.93
N GLN A 172 0.22 -17.27 -23.52
CA GLN A 172 0.66 -17.35 -22.13
C GLN A 172 1.18 -16.01 -21.62
N LYS A 173 2.05 -15.33 -22.38
CA LYS A 173 2.57 -14.00 -22.01
C LYS A 173 1.45 -12.98 -21.84
N ASN A 174 0.45 -13.01 -22.72
CA ASN A 174 -0.71 -12.12 -22.62
C ASN A 174 -1.56 -12.42 -21.36
N PHE A 175 -1.78 -13.69 -21.05
CA PHE A 175 -2.46 -14.10 -19.81
C PHE A 175 -1.71 -13.65 -18.55
N GLU A 176 -0.40 -13.88 -18.48
CA GLU A 176 0.44 -13.48 -17.34
C GLU A 176 0.43 -11.95 -17.18
N ALA A 177 0.58 -11.19 -18.26
CA ALA A 177 0.50 -9.73 -18.22
C ALA A 177 -0.86 -9.23 -17.71
N ALA A 178 -1.96 -9.84 -18.17
CA ALA A 178 -3.31 -9.51 -17.70
C ALA A 178 -3.51 -9.83 -16.22
N LEU A 179 -3.03 -10.99 -15.79
CA LEU A 179 -3.08 -11.45 -14.41
C LEU A 179 -2.34 -10.50 -13.48
N MET A 180 -1.14 -10.07 -13.87
CA MET A 180 -0.32 -9.09 -13.15
C MET A 180 -1.04 -7.76 -12.97
N LYS A 181 -1.68 -7.23 -14.01
CA LYS A 181 -2.45 -5.98 -13.94
C LYS A 181 -3.65 -6.09 -13.01
N VAL A 182 -4.41 -7.19 -13.11
CA VAL A 182 -5.57 -7.45 -12.25
C VAL A 182 -5.16 -7.60 -10.78
N GLN A 183 -4.04 -8.27 -10.54
CA GLN A 183 -3.44 -8.44 -9.22
C GLN A 183 -2.97 -7.09 -8.63
N GLN A 184 -2.31 -6.26 -9.42
CA GLN A 184 -1.89 -4.93 -9.01
C GLN A 184 -3.10 -4.05 -8.67
N TYR A 185 -4.15 -4.10 -9.49
CA TYR A 185 -5.42 -3.42 -9.18
C TYR A 185 -6.02 -3.91 -7.85
N ALA A 186 -6.08 -5.23 -7.63
CA ALA A 186 -6.58 -5.81 -6.39
C ALA A 186 -5.78 -5.34 -5.16
N LYS A 187 -4.44 -5.31 -5.27
CA LYS A 187 -3.53 -4.80 -4.24
C LYS A 187 -3.77 -3.32 -3.94
N THR A 188 -3.95 -2.50 -4.97
CA THR A 188 -4.27 -1.07 -4.81
C THR A 188 -5.61 -0.90 -4.09
N ARG A 189 -6.67 -1.60 -4.50
CA ARG A 189 -8.00 -1.48 -3.87
C ARG A 189 -8.02 -1.93 -2.41
N LEU A 190 -7.33 -3.01 -2.08
CA LEU A 190 -7.23 -3.46 -0.69
C LEU A 190 -6.41 -2.50 0.18
N THR A 191 -5.29 -1.99 -0.34
CA THR A 191 -4.48 -0.97 0.34
C THR A 191 -5.29 0.30 0.60
N GLN A 192 -6.04 0.79 -0.41
CA GLN A 192 -6.94 1.94 -0.24
C GLN A 192 -8.02 1.67 0.81
N GLY A 193 -8.61 0.47 0.80
CA GLY A 193 -9.59 0.06 1.81
C GLY A 193 -9.02 0.07 3.23
N LEU A 194 -7.79 -0.40 3.42
CA LEU A 194 -7.09 -0.36 4.71
C LEU A 194 -6.86 1.08 5.19
N ILE A 195 -6.28 1.91 4.32
CA ILE A 195 -6.02 3.32 4.60
C ILE A 195 -7.31 4.05 4.98
N GLN A 196 -8.38 3.88 4.18
CA GLN A 196 -9.66 4.52 4.47
C GLN A 196 -10.25 4.05 5.79
N SER A 197 -10.15 2.76 6.13
CA SER A 197 -10.62 2.25 7.42
C SER A 197 -9.88 2.90 8.58
N TRP A 198 -8.55 3.08 8.48
CA TRP A 198 -7.77 3.73 9.54
C TRP A 198 -8.06 5.23 9.66
N LEU A 199 -8.34 5.90 8.53
CA LEU A 199 -8.78 7.30 8.51
C LEU A 199 -10.15 7.46 9.16
N ASP A 200 -11.11 6.59 8.82
CA ASP A 200 -12.45 6.57 9.40
C ASP A 200 -12.38 6.37 10.93
N ASP A 201 -11.50 5.46 11.39
CA ASP A 201 -11.24 5.17 12.81
C ASP A 201 -10.36 6.23 13.50
N ARG A 202 -9.89 7.25 12.76
CA ARG A 202 -8.98 8.31 13.24
C ARG A 202 -7.72 7.79 13.93
N LEU A 203 -7.10 6.75 13.40
CA LEU A 203 -5.91 6.15 14.01
C LEU A 203 -4.70 7.09 13.93
N SER A 204 -3.89 7.16 14.99
CA SER A 204 -2.62 7.89 14.91
C SER A 204 -1.62 7.17 13.99
N VAL A 205 -0.68 7.91 13.39
CA VAL A 205 0.43 7.32 12.60
C VAL A 205 1.19 6.27 13.42
N ALA A 206 1.43 6.53 14.71
CA ALA A 206 2.04 5.59 15.64
C ALA A 206 1.25 4.28 15.78
N THR A 207 -0.08 4.36 15.86
CA THR A 207 -0.95 3.18 15.91
C THR A 207 -0.87 2.37 14.61
N VAL A 208 -0.83 3.04 13.45
CA VAL A 208 -0.71 2.37 12.15
C VAL A 208 0.66 1.70 11.97
N ILE A 209 1.75 2.30 12.46
CA ILE A 209 3.08 1.66 12.51
C ILE A 209 3.02 0.31 13.23
N VAL A 210 2.35 0.25 14.39
CA VAL A 210 2.18 -0.99 15.16
C VAL A 210 1.35 -2.01 14.40
N ARG A 211 0.21 -1.61 13.82
CA ARG A 211 -0.66 -2.49 13.02
C ARG A 211 0.05 -3.05 11.80
N LEU A 212 0.91 -2.24 11.17
CA LEU A 212 1.77 -2.68 10.08
C LEU A 212 2.96 -3.51 10.55
N GLY A 213 3.16 -3.78 11.84
CA GLY A 213 4.30 -4.56 12.33
C GLY A 213 5.66 -3.92 12.04
N LEU A 214 5.70 -2.60 11.82
CA LEU A 214 6.92 -1.83 11.55
C LEU A 214 7.62 -1.42 12.85
N SER A 215 7.52 -2.24 13.90
CA SER A 215 8.29 -2.02 15.11
C SER A 215 9.70 -2.55 14.90
N PRO A 216 10.76 -1.81 15.29
CA PRO A 216 12.12 -2.31 15.16
C PRO A 216 12.41 -3.51 16.07
N LYS A 217 11.55 -3.76 17.07
CA LYS A 217 11.60 -4.98 17.89
C LYS A 217 11.07 -6.22 17.16
N ALA A 218 10.31 -6.04 16.08
CA ALA A 218 9.74 -7.12 15.28
C ALA A 218 10.64 -7.40 14.07
N LEU A 219 11.77 -8.08 14.31
CA LEU A 219 12.80 -8.35 13.30
C LEU A 219 12.26 -9.02 12.02
N ASP A 220 11.21 -9.85 12.14
CA ASP A 220 10.61 -10.59 11.02
C ASP A 220 9.92 -9.69 9.97
N THR A 221 9.52 -8.47 10.36
CA THR A 221 8.79 -7.52 9.51
C THR A 221 9.41 -6.13 9.45
N ALA A 222 10.44 -5.87 10.26
CA ALA A 222 11.04 -4.55 10.44
C ALA A 222 11.54 -3.90 9.13
N TYR A 223 11.83 -4.71 8.10
CA TYR A 223 12.36 -4.25 6.80
C TYR A 223 11.46 -4.58 5.60
N ASP A 224 10.15 -4.70 5.80
CA ASP A 224 9.20 -4.89 4.70
C ASP A 224 8.87 -3.55 4.04
N PHE A 225 9.51 -3.29 2.89
CA PHE A 225 9.27 -2.09 2.08
C PHE A 225 7.80 -1.92 1.66
N SER A 226 7.05 -3.01 1.50
CA SER A 226 5.62 -2.93 1.16
C SER A 226 4.81 -2.38 2.33
N ARG A 227 5.09 -2.82 3.56
CA ARG A 227 4.45 -2.28 4.77
C ARG A 227 4.81 -0.80 4.95
N TYR A 228 6.08 -0.44 4.77
CA TYR A 228 6.52 0.96 4.84
C TYR A 228 5.83 1.85 3.79
N LYS A 229 5.70 1.38 2.55
CA LYS A 229 4.98 2.09 1.49
C LYS A 229 3.53 2.39 1.88
N ILE A 230 2.83 1.44 2.52
CA ILE A 230 1.46 1.65 3.00
C ILE A 230 1.42 2.73 4.09
N LEU A 231 2.38 2.74 5.02
CA LEU A 231 2.49 3.78 6.05
C LEU A 231 2.63 5.18 5.44
N VAL A 232 3.52 5.33 4.44
CA VAL A 232 3.71 6.62 3.76
C VAL A 232 2.45 7.06 3.04
N MET A 233 1.77 6.15 2.34
CA MET A 233 0.47 6.44 1.71
C MET A 233 -0.57 6.87 2.76
N TYR A 234 -0.63 6.19 3.91
CA TYR A 234 -1.52 6.56 5.00
C TYR A 234 -1.24 7.97 5.53
N GLU A 235 0.02 8.28 5.84
CA GLU A 235 0.43 9.59 6.37
C GLU A 235 0.06 10.73 5.42
N ILE A 236 0.26 10.55 4.12
CA ILE A 236 -0.14 11.54 3.10
C ILE A 236 -1.66 11.80 3.17
N ASN A 237 -2.48 10.73 3.18
CA ASN A 237 -3.94 10.88 3.22
C ASN A 237 -4.42 11.45 4.57
N TRP A 238 -3.81 11.03 5.69
CA TRP A 238 -4.10 11.56 7.02
C TRP A 238 -3.89 13.07 7.08
N ASN A 239 -2.77 13.54 6.55
CA ASN A 239 -2.45 14.96 6.50
C ASN A 239 -3.45 15.72 5.63
N LEU A 240 -3.75 15.22 4.42
CA LEU A 240 -4.75 15.84 3.54
C LEU A 240 -6.13 15.99 4.21
N GLN A 241 -6.55 15.01 4.99
CA GLN A 241 -7.88 15.00 5.61
C GLN A 241 -7.96 15.78 6.94
N HIS A 242 -6.89 15.79 7.74
CA HIS A 242 -6.94 16.29 9.11
C HIS A 242 -6.06 17.51 9.40
N ARG A 243 -5.18 17.95 8.49
CA ARG A 243 -4.33 19.14 8.70
C ARG A 243 -3.99 19.90 7.41
N PRO A 244 -4.25 21.22 7.31
CA PRO A 244 -3.69 22.01 6.24
C PRO A 244 -2.20 22.32 6.51
N LYS A 245 -1.33 21.95 5.54
CA LYS A 245 -0.32 22.82 4.89
C LYS A 245 1.21 22.64 5.04
N THR A 246 1.82 21.76 5.84
CA THR A 246 3.32 21.68 5.81
C THR A 246 3.97 20.32 6.12
N PHE A 247 3.21 19.23 6.17
CA PHE A 247 3.75 17.96 6.68
C PHE A 247 4.24 17.05 5.53
N THR A 248 5.57 16.96 5.37
CA THR A 248 6.25 16.16 4.33
C THR A 248 6.56 14.73 4.81
N SER A 249 6.83 13.82 3.87
CA SER A 249 7.32 12.44 4.08
C SER A 249 8.52 12.29 5.03
N LEU A 250 9.16 13.40 5.41
CA LEU A 250 10.17 13.44 6.48
C LEU A 250 9.65 12.95 7.84
N GLN A 251 8.34 12.98 8.08
CA GLN A 251 7.78 12.64 9.38
C GLN A 251 7.65 11.15 9.64
N ALA A 252 7.27 10.33 8.66
CA ALA A 252 7.41 8.88 8.78
C ALA A 252 8.85 8.48 9.12
N ASN A 253 9.85 9.06 8.45
CA ASN A 253 11.26 8.77 8.74
C ASN A 253 11.67 9.22 10.15
N ALA A 254 11.23 10.41 10.58
CA ALA A 254 11.51 10.92 11.92
C ALA A 254 10.84 10.07 13.01
N LEU A 255 9.60 9.64 12.80
CA LEU A 255 8.86 8.74 13.69
C LEU A 255 9.54 7.38 13.77
N MET A 256 9.93 6.80 12.64
CA MET A 256 10.67 5.53 12.65
C MET A 256 12.02 5.67 13.40
N LYS A 257 12.74 6.78 13.25
CA LYS A 257 13.96 7.04 14.03
C LYS A 257 13.68 7.12 15.53
N LEU A 258 12.61 7.81 15.95
CA LEU A 258 12.17 7.85 17.35
C LEU A 258 11.84 6.46 17.89
N TRP A 259 11.42 5.55 17.02
CA TRP A 259 11.07 4.18 17.39
C TRP A 259 12.28 3.25 17.46
N GLY A 260 13.46 3.70 17.05
CA GLY A 260 14.72 2.96 17.14
C GLY A 260 15.34 2.57 15.80
N TYR A 261 14.77 3.00 14.67
CA TYR A 261 15.41 2.79 13.36
C TYR A 261 16.65 3.67 13.21
N THR A 262 17.73 3.05 12.77
CA THR A 262 19.03 3.67 12.52
C THR A 262 19.13 4.17 11.06
N LEU A 263 20.13 5.02 10.78
CA LEU A 263 20.42 5.45 9.41
C LEU A 263 20.72 4.25 8.49
N GLU A 264 21.35 3.21 9.02
CA GLU A 264 21.69 1.99 8.28
C GLU A 264 20.45 1.18 7.88
N ASP A 265 19.41 1.21 8.74
CA ASP A 265 18.13 0.58 8.42
C ASP A 265 17.45 1.24 7.23
N PHE A 266 17.48 2.58 7.18
CA PHE A 266 16.95 3.34 6.04
C PHE A 266 17.78 3.13 4.77
N LYS A 267 19.10 2.98 4.87
CA LYS A 267 19.97 2.61 3.74
C LYS A 267 19.59 1.24 3.19
N THR A 268 19.45 0.25 4.07
CA THR A 268 19.00 -1.10 3.71
C THR A 268 17.62 -1.07 3.05
N LEU A 269 16.70 -0.25 3.57
CA LEU A 269 15.36 -0.07 3.01
C LEU A 269 15.39 0.56 1.61
N HIS A 270 16.23 1.58 1.41
CA HIS A 270 16.47 2.21 0.12
C HIS A 270 17.11 1.23 -0.88
N GLU A 271 18.11 0.44 -0.47
CA GLU A 271 18.76 -0.55 -1.34
C GLU A 271 17.81 -1.64 -1.82
N LYS A 272 16.88 -2.07 -0.96
CA LYS A 272 15.83 -3.05 -1.29
C LYS A 272 14.66 -2.46 -2.06
N SER A 273 14.58 -1.14 -2.18
CA SER A 273 13.50 -0.47 -2.89
C SER A 273 13.72 -0.45 -4.40
N ASP A 274 12.65 -0.28 -5.15
CA ASP A 274 12.76 0.08 -6.56
C ASP A 274 13.38 1.49 -6.66
N LYS A 275 14.59 1.54 -7.21
CA LYS A 275 15.46 2.73 -7.21
C LYS A 275 14.80 3.94 -7.86
N GLU A 276 13.87 3.72 -8.79
CA GLU A 276 13.16 4.75 -9.54
C GLU A 276 11.86 5.20 -8.86
N SER A 277 11.40 4.47 -7.82
CA SER A 277 10.17 4.84 -7.12
C SER A 277 10.31 6.17 -6.37
N ALA A 278 9.21 6.95 -6.33
CA ALA A 278 9.15 8.20 -5.57
C ALA A 278 9.58 8.04 -4.10
N LEU A 279 9.28 6.89 -3.49
CA LEU A 279 9.67 6.56 -2.12
C LEU A 279 11.18 6.34 -1.99
N SER A 280 11.80 5.62 -2.93
CA SER A 280 13.26 5.46 -2.99
C SER A 280 13.95 6.82 -3.10
N LEU A 281 13.47 7.69 -3.98
CA LEU A 281 14.03 9.04 -4.15
C LEU A 281 13.91 9.87 -2.86
N ALA A 282 12.76 9.81 -2.18
CA ALA A 282 12.56 10.47 -0.89
C ALA A 282 13.51 9.92 0.20
N LEU A 283 13.67 8.59 0.28
CA LEU A 283 14.61 7.95 1.20
C LEU A 283 16.05 8.38 0.91
N LYS A 284 16.47 8.37 -0.35
CA LYS A 284 17.80 8.78 -0.80
C LYS A 284 18.11 10.23 -0.40
N GLN A 285 17.15 11.13 -0.60
CA GLN A 285 17.30 12.52 -0.21
C GLN A 285 17.42 12.67 1.31
N TRP A 286 16.55 11.99 2.06
CA TRP A 286 16.58 12.01 3.52
C TRP A 286 17.90 11.46 4.08
N ILE A 287 18.39 10.33 3.55
CA ILE A 287 19.68 9.71 3.94
C ILE A 287 20.82 10.72 3.74
N ARG A 288 20.90 11.36 2.56
CA ARG A 288 21.91 12.39 2.28
C ARG A 288 21.85 13.56 3.25
N THR A 289 20.65 14.04 3.58
CA THR A 289 20.47 15.13 4.56
C THR A 289 20.98 14.73 5.94
N GLN A 290 20.73 13.49 6.40
CA GLN A 290 21.24 12.99 7.68
C GLN A 290 22.77 12.86 7.69
N GLU A 291 23.36 12.36 6.60
CA GLU A 291 24.82 12.22 6.47
C GLU A 291 25.53 13.58 6.51
N ASN A 292 25.00 14.56 5.76
CA ASN A 292 25.55 15.92 5.73
C ASN A 292 25.39 16.65 7.08
N GLY A 293 24.27 16.45 7.76
CA GLY A 293 24.03 16.99 9.10
C GLY A 293 25.05 16.49 10.13
N ASN A 294 25.38 15.19 10.09
CA ASN A 294 26.37 14.60 10.99
C ASN A 294 27.80 15.10 10.72
N ALA A 295 28.16 15.31 9.44
CA ALA A 295 29.47 15.86 9.07
C ALA A 295 29.69 17.26 9.68
N ASN A 296 28.67 18.12 9.64
CA ASN A 296 28.74 19.48 10.17
C ASN A 296 28.87 19.52 11.71
N VAL A 297 28.20 18.61 12.42
CA VAL A 297 28.33 18.51 13.89
C VAL A 297 29.72 18.03 14.30
N SER A 298 30.32 17.10 13.55
CA SER A 298 31.67 16.60 13.84
C SER A 298 32.76 17.67 13.62
N GLY A 299 32.61 18.52 12.59
CA GLY A 299 33.53 19.62 12.32
C GLY A 299 33.52 20.70 13.39
N LYS A 300 32.36 21.00 14.00
CA LYS A 300 32.24 22.00 15.06
C LYS A 300 32.91 21.56 16.37
N LYS A 301 32.74 20.30 16.77
CA LYS A 301 33.39 19.74 17.97
C LYS A 301 34.91 19.66 17.89
N ARG A 302 35.48 19.61 16.69
CA ARG A 302 36.93 19.62 16.50
C ARG A 302 37.53 21.00 16.72
N LYS A 303 36.88 22.05 16.23
CA LYS A 303 37.32 23.44 16.43
C LYS A 303 37.24 23.89 17.89
N GLU A 304 36.27 23.41 18.66
CA GLU A 304 36.15 23.72 20.10
C GLU A 304 37.20 23.02 20.99
N ARG A 305 38.00 22.09 20.47
CA ARG A 305 39.11 21.45 21.22
C ARG A 305 40.49 22.01 20.86
N GLU A 306 40.57 22.87 19.87
CA GLU A 306 41.80 23.52 19.40
C GLU A 306 41.93 24.97 19.94
N PHE A 307 40.98 25.41 20.77
CA PHE A 307 41.00 26.64 21.56
C PHE A 307 40.90 26.28 23.05
#